data_AF-A0A9W9YCE9-F1
#
_entry.id   AF-A0A9W9YCE9-F1
#
_cell.length_a   1.000
_cell.length_b   1.000
_cell.length_c   1.000
_cell.angle_alpha   90.00
_cell.angle_beta   90.00
_cell.angle_gamma   90.00
#
_symmetry.space_group_name_H-M   'P 1'
#
loop_
_entity.id
_entity.type
_entity.pdbx_description
1 polymer ?
#
loop_
_entity_poly.entity_id
_entity_poly.type
_entity_poly.pdbx_seq_one_letter_code
_entity_poly.pdbx_strand_id
1 'polypeptide(L)'
;MLLRPLEDQDCVDTIKNNDNSTGILTPFNVTVCDHCFLLNTVKDDTTQQVRAAFEILALLFAFFYIIILIREVIFQEGFKPVFFGLVHNPLRLLFTLSCILLLACLVPRFTCKAHQEDHLAIFALIMAWPYSLTFCRGFALVGPFVVMIYQMLKRDFIIFFVIYMIFVIGFSQAMFLVMMGYDDRTVEDNLFTRWFSAGLGLVILSLGEYENLYEQIMFFLFMILGALLIVNMLIAMMGNTYLKVAETEKEWTRQWARIVLATERMLTPKQRLAAQKVYSQSLGSSGERALIMRLRNHENHEQSQVSNDPKQQAKAKTKNSIPTPRKDYDWLGTNK
;
A
#
# COMPACT_ATOMS: atom_id res chain seq x y z
N MET A 1 -3.38 -17.08 -3.58
CA MET A 1 -2.02 -17.63 -3.40
C MET A 1 -1.78 -18.18 -1.99
N LEU A 2 -2.11 -17.42 -0.92
CA LEU A 2 -1.85 -17.75 0.50
C LEU A 2 -2.70 -18.87 1.15
N LEU A 3 -3.40 -19.67 0.35
CA LEU A 3 -4.29 -20.76 0.82
C LEU A 3 -3.93 -22.10 0.15
N ARG A 4 -2.65 -22.32 -0.19
CA ARG A 4 -2.19 -23.67 -0.52
C ARG A 4 -2.06 -24.42 0.81
N PRO A 5 -2.72 -25.58 1.02
CA PRO A 5 -2.36 -26.44 2.14
C PRO A 5 -0.86 -26.75 2.05
N LEU A 6 -0.20 -26.77 3.20
CA LEU A 6 1.26 -26.86 3.30
C LEU A 6 1.82 -28.23 2.87
N GLU A 7 0.95 -29.20 2.66
CA GLU A 7 1.28 -30.58 2.33
C GLU A 7 0.84 -30.94 0.92
N ASP A 8 1.54 -31.92 0.37
CA ASP A 8 1.27 -32.62 -0.88
C ASP A 8 1.98 -32.05 -2.11
N GLN A 9 3.32 -32.14 -2.07
CA GLN A 9 3.99 -32.65 -3.26
C GLN A 9 3.53 -34.10 -3.40
N ASP A 10 2.65 -34.39 -4.36
CA ASP A 10 2.15 -35.74 -4.68
C ASP A 10 3.34 -36.63 -5.10
N CYS A 11 4.08 -37.10 -4.11
CA CYS A 11 5.16 -38.06 -4.26
C CYS A 11 4.56 -39.43 -4.05
N VAL A 12 4.33 -40.14 -5.15
CA VAL A 12 3.89 -41.54 -5.08
C VAL A 12 5.13 -42.40 -4.89
N ASP A 13 5.24 -43.05 -3.74
CA ASP A 13 6.23 -44.09 -3.50
C ASP A 13 5.92 -45.30 -4.38
N THR A 14 6.74 -45.52 -5.41
CA THR A 14 6.62 -46.70 -6.27
C THR A 14 7.68 -47.72 -5.89
N ILE A 15 7.26 -48.90 -5.41
CA ILE A 15 8.17 -50.04 -5.16
C ILE A 15 8.48 -50.69 -6.51
N LYS A 16 9.73 -50.59 -6.97
CA LYS A 16 10.23 -51.38 -8.11
C LYS A 16 11.03 -52.58 -7.59
N ASN A 17 10.54 -53.79 -7.88
CA ASN A 17 11.30 -55.02 -7.68
C ASN A 17 12.25 -55.23 -8.87
N ASN A 18 13.54 -55.41 -8.59
CA ASN A 18 14.55 -55.70 -9.61
C ASN A 18 14.61 -57.22 -9.84
N ASP A 19 14.22 -57.69 -11.02
CA ASP A 19 14.46 -59.07 -11.46
C ASP A 19 15.93 -59.25 -11.87
N ASN A 20 16.83 -59.33 -10.89
CA ASN A 20 18.18 -59.83 -11.11
C ASN A 20 18.27 -61.27 -10.59
N SER A 21 18.75 -62.15 -11.45
CA SER A 21 18.84 -63.61 -11.34
C SER A 21 19.78 -64.15 -10.23
N THR A 22 19.88 -63.46 -9.09
CA THR A 22 20.52 -63.95 -7.86
C THR A 22 19.80 -63.40 -6.63
N GLY A 23 18.66 -64.01 -6.27
CA GLY A 23 18.28 -64.38 -4.89
C GLY A 23 18.33 -63.38 -3.72
N ILE A 24 18.41 -62.06 -3.91
CA ILE A 24 18.24 -61.08 -2.81
C ILE A 24 17.33 -59.94 -3.27
N LEU A 25 16.06 -59.98 -2.85
CA LEU A 25 15.13 -58.85 -2.98
C LEU A 25 15.47 -57.79 -1.93
N THR A 26 15.97 -56.63 -2.36
CA THR A 26 15.94 -55.40 -1.55
C THR A 26 14.96 -54.44 -2.21
N PRO A 27 13.81 -54.11 -1.59
CA PRO A 27 12.92 -53.09 -2.12
C PRO A 27 13.59 -51.72 -1.97
N PHE A 28 13.73 -50.97 -3.07
CA PHE A 28 14.12 -49.57 -3.02
C PHE A 28 12.88 -48.72 -3.38
N ASN A 29 12.44 -47.86 -2.46
CA ASN A 29 11.36 -46.91 -2.73
C ASN A 29 11.87 -45.85 -3.70
N VAL A 30 11.22 -45.73 -4.85
CA VAL A 30 11.43 -44.59 -5.76
C VAL A 30 10.25 -43.65 -5.60
N THR A 31 10.48 -42.53 -4.92
CA THR A 31 9.53 -41.40 -4.84
C THR A 31 9.45 -40.73 -6.21
N VAL A 32 8.35 -40.91 -6.94
CA VAL A 32 8.09 -40.13 -8.16
C VAL A 32 7.21 -38.95 -7.76
N CYS A 33 7.82 -37.76 -7.71
CA CYS A 33 7.12 -36.53 -7.37
C CYS A 33 6.71 -35.77 -8.62
N ASP A 34 5.42 -35.47 -8.76
CA ASP A 34 4.92 -34.67 -9.87
C ASP A 34 5.29 -33.19 -9.66
N HIS A 35 6.34 -32.73 -10.32
CA HIS A 35 6.82 -31.35 -10.20
C HIS A 35 5.75 -30.31 -10.63
N CYS A 36 4.76 -30.71 -11.44
CA CYS A 36 3.68 -29.85 -11.91
C CYS A 36 2.27 -30.22 -11.38
N PHE A 37 2.19 -30.76 -10.17
CA PHE A 37 0.93 -31.16 -9.52
C PHE A 37 -0.14 -30.04 -9.53
N LEU A 38 0.28 -28.78 -9.45
CA LEU A 38 -0.56 -27.58 -9.48
C LEU A 38 -1.34 -27.33 -10.79
N LEU A 39 -0.98 -27.99 -11.88
CA LEU A 39 -1.72 -27.89 -13.14
C LEU A 39 -2.74 -29.02 -13.28
N ASN A 40 -2.43 -30.20 -12.73
CA ASN A 40 -3.32 -31.37 -12.76
C ASN A 40 -4.44 -31.28 -11.72
N THR A 41 -4.13 -30.82 -10.50
CA THR A 41 -5.10 -30.72 -9.38
C THR A 41 -6.23 -29.71 -9.60
N VAL A 42 -6.07 -28.75 -10.51
CA VAL A 42 -7.13 -27.78 -10.88
C VAL A 42 -8.33 -28.48 -11.53
N LYS A 43 -8.12 -29.64 -12.15
CA LYS A 43 -9.18 -30.33 -12.89
C LYS A 43 -10.13 -31.11 -11.99
N ASP A 44 -9.65 -31.61 -10.85
CA ASP A 44 -10.37 -32.61 -10.06
C ASP A 44 -11.12 -32.04 -8.85
N ASP A 45 -10.73 -30.87 -8.31
CA ASP A 45 -11.35 -30.27 -7.12
C ASP A 45 -11.98 -28.88 -7.36
N THR A 46 -13.23 -28.72 -6.93
CA THR A 46 -14.01 -27.47 -7.01
C THR A 46 -13.34 -26.30 -6.27
N THR A 47 -12.64 -26.57 -5.16
CA THR A 47 -11.95 -25.52 -4.39
C THR A 47 -10.77 -24.93 -5.17
N GLN A 48 -10.04 -25.79 -5.90
CA GLN A 48 -8.92 -25.41 -6.74
C GLN A 48 -9.37 -24.67 -8.00
N GLN A 49 -10.54 -25.01 -8.55
CA GLN A 49 -11.14 -24.27 -9.67
C GLN A 49 -11.48 -22.83 -9.30
N VAL A 50 -12.11 -22.59 -8.14
CA VAL A 50 -12.42 -21.24 -7.66
C VAL A 50 -11.14 -20.44 -7.42
N ARG A 51 -10.13 -21.06 -6.82
CA ARG A 51 -8.81 -20.43 -6.62
C ARG A 51 -8.17 -20.04 -7.96
N ALA A 52 -8.14 -20.95 -8.93
CA ALA A 52 -7.58 -20.69 -10.25
C ALA A 52 -8.31 -19.52 -10.95
N ALA A 53 -9.63 -19.42 -10.80
CA ALA A 53 -10.40 -18.29 -11.33
C ALA A 53 -9.94 -16.94 -10.74
N PHE A 54 -9.73 -16.87 -9.42
CA PHE A 54 -9.20 -15.66 -8.78
C PHE A 54 -7.76 -15.34 -9.17
N GLU A 55 -6.92 -16.37 -9.37
CA GLU A 55 -5.54 -16.20 -9.86
C GLU A 55 -5.53 -15.61 -11.29
N ILE A 56 -6.35 -16.14 -12.19
CA ILE A 56 -6.51 -15.63 -13.56
C ILE A 56 -7.03 -14.18 -13.53
N LEU A 57 -8.02 -13.89 -12.68
CA LEU A 57 -8.57 -12.54 -12.53
C LEU A 57 -7.52 -11.54 -12.04
N ALA A 58 -6.71 -11.93 -11.04
CA ALA A 58 -5.63 -11.08 -10.52
C ALA A 58 -4.54 -10.81 -11.57
N LEU A 59 -4.16 -11.82 -12.36
CA LEU A 59 -3.23 -11.68 -13.47
C LEU A 59 -3.79 -10.77 -14.57
N LEU A 60 -5.08 -10.89 -14.88
CA LEU A 60 -5.75 -10.02 -15.85
C LEU A 60 -5.73 -8.56 -15.39
N PHE A 61 -6.03 -8.29 -14.12
CA PHE A 61 -5.95 -6.92 -13.58
C PHE A 61 -4.53 -6.38 -13.59
N ALA A 62 -3.53 -7.19 -13.23
CA ALA A 62 -2.13 -6.78 -13.30
C ALA A 62 -1.71 -6.45 -14.75
N PHE A 63 -2.09 -7.29 -15.71
CA PHE A 63 -1.83 -7.06 -17.13
C PHE A 63 -2.50 -5.79 -17.65
N PHE A 64 -3.78 -5.58 -17.31
CA PHE A 64 -4.52 -4.38 -17.71
C PHE A 64 -3.91 -3.10 -17.13
N TYR A 65 -3.45 -3.14 -15.86
CA TYR A 65 -2.76 -2.02 -15.24
C TYR A 65 -1.45 -1.68 -15.98
N ILE A 66 -0.66 -2.68 -16.36
CA ILE A 66 0.56 -2.47 -17.16
C ILE A 66 0.23 -1.87 -18.54
N ILE A 67 -0.83 -2.31 -19.20
CA ILE A 67 -1.28 -1.70 -20.47
C ILE A 67 -1.62 -0.22 -20.27
N ILE A 68 -2.34 0.14 -19.19
CA ILE A 68 -2.65 1.54 -18.88
C ILE A 68 -1.37 2.35 -18.70
N LEU A 69 -0.38 1.82 -17.99
CA LEU A 69 0.93 2.48 -17.82
C LEU A 69 1.68 2.63 -19.14
N ILE A 70 1.68 1.61 -19.99
CA ILE A 70 2.31 1.68 -21.32
C ILE A 70 1.61 2.75 -22.16
N ARG A 71 0.28 2.83 -22.11
CA ARG A 71 -0.48 3.88 -22.81
C ARG A 71 -0.14 5.26 -22.28
N GLU A 72 0.04 5.43 -20.97
CA GLU A 72 0.50 6.69 -20.35
C GLU A 72 1.90 7.08 -20.85
N VAL A 73 2.82 6.12 -20.99
CA VAL A 73 4.16 6.34 -21.56
C VAL A 73 4.11 6.76 -23.03
N ILE A 74 3.27 6.11 -23.84
CA ILE A 74 3.14 6.41 -25.27
C ILE A 74 2.48 7.79 -25.47
N PHE A 75 1.49 8.14 -24.66
CA PHE A 75 0.71 9.37 -24.83
C PHE A 75 1.42 10.62 -24.28
N GLN A 76 2.40 10.48 -23.37
CA GLN A 76 3.17 11.60 -22.81
C GLN A 76 4.63 11.57 -23.26
N GLU A 77 4.90 11.83 -24.54
CA GLU A 77 6.20 12.23 -25.15
C GLU A 77 7.51 11.65 -24.56
N GLY A 78 7.50 10.42 -24.00
CA GLY A 78 8.70 9.67 -23.61
C GLY A 78 8.66 8.93 -22.27
N PHE A 79 9.61 8.00 -22.12
CA PHE A 79 9.76 7.13 -20.92
C PHE A 79 10.27 7.88 -19.68
N LYS A 80 11.16 8.87 -19.86
CA LYS A 80 11.85 9.56 -18.75
C LYS A 80 10.89 10.35 -17.83
N PRO A 81 9.92 11.15 -18.33
CA PRO A 81 8.99 11.88 -17.47
C PRO A 81 8.11 10.95 -16.64
N VAL A 82 7.62 9.86 -17.25
CA VAL A 82 6.77 8.88 -16.56
C VAL A 82 7.56 8.12 -15.50
N PHE A 83 8.77 7.67 -15.82
CA PHE A 83 9.64 6.99 -14.85
C PHE A 83 9.99 7.90 -13.66
N PHE A 84 10.39 9.15 -13.93
CA PHE A 84 10.67 10.12 -12.86
C PHE A 84 9.42 10.44 -12.03
N GLY A 85 8.25 10.54 -12.68
CA GLY A 85 6.96 10.70 -12.01
C GLY A 85 6.60 9.51 -11.11
N LEU A 86 6.93 8.29 -11.53
CA LEU A 86 6.71 7.07 -10.75
C LEU A 86 7.65 7.02 -9.52
N VAL A 87 8.93 7.33 -9.69
CA VAL A 87 9.90 7.42 -8.59
C VAL A 87 9.51 8.52 -7.58
N HIS A 88 8.94 9.63 -8.06
CA HIS A 88 8.46 10.68 -7.16
C HIS A 88 7.23 10.25 -6.34
N ASN A 89 6.49 9.22 -6.76
CA ASN A 89 5.35 8.67 -6.04
C ASN A 89 5.64 7.21 -5.59
N PRO A 90 6.30 7.02 -4.43
CA PRO A 90 6.76 5.70 -3.99
C PRO A 90 5.63 4.68 -3.84
N LEU A 91 4.43 5.08 -3.39
CA LEU A 91 3.30 4.16 -3.29
C LEU A 91 2.85 3.64 -4.65
N ARG A 92 2.83 4.50 -5.68
CA ARG A 92 2.52 4.08 -7.06
C ARG A 92 3.63 3.20 -7.64
N LEU A 93 4.89 3.46 -7.29
CA LEU A 93 6.03 2.63 -7.68
C LEU A 93 5.91 1.22 -7.09
N LEU A 94 5.65 1.09 -5.78
CA LEU A 94 5.52 -0.20 -5.10
C LEU A 94 4.39 -1.05 -5.71
N PHE A 95 3.24 -0.43 -6.00
CA PHE A 95 2.14 -1.12 -6.67
C PHE A 95 2.51 -1.59 -8.09
N THR A 96 3.18 -0.75 -8.87
CA THR A 96 3.66 -1.13 -10.21
C THR A 96 4.67 -2.28 -10.14
N LEU A 97 5.60 -2.26 -9.19
CA LEU A 97 6.54 -3.36 -8.96
C LEU A 97 5.80 -4.65 -8.57
N SER A 98 4.79 -4.56 -7.72
CA SER A 98 3.91 -5.69 -7.38
C SER A 98 3.25 -6.31 -8.62
N CYS A 99 2.66 -5.49 -9.50
CA CYS A 99 2.06 -5.99 -10.74
C CYS A 99 3.08 -6.67 -11.68
N ILE A 100 4.31 -6.15 -11.75
CA ILE A 100 5.39 -6.78 -12.52
C ILE A 100 5.78 -8.13 -11.90
N LEU A 101 5.91 -8.21 -10.58
CA LEU A 101 6.22 -9.45 -9.87
C LEU A 101 5.11 -10.50 -10.03
N LEU A 102 3.84 -10.10 -10.01
CA LEU A 102 2.71 -10.99 -10.30
C LEU A 102 2.77 -11.58 -11.71
N LEU A 103 3.14 -10.78 -12.72
CA LEU A 103 3.35 -11.30 -14.07
C LEU A 103 4.60 -12.20 -14.15
N ALA A 104 5.66 -11.87 -13.40
CA ALA A 104 6.85 -12.71 -13.30
C ALA A 104 6.57 -14.08 -12.67
N CYS A 105 5.55 -14.20 -11.79
CA CYS A 105 5.11 -15.48 -11.21
C CYS A 105 4.64 -16.50 -12.27
N LEU A 106 4.29 -16.05 -13.49
CA LEU A 106 3.99 -16.96 -14.60
C LEU A 106 5.21 -17.83 -15.00
N VAL A 107 6.43 -17.30 -14.88
CA VAL A 107 7.65 -18.03 -15.27
C VAL A 107 7.93 -19.23 -14.36
N PRO A 108 7.93 -19.08 -13.00
CA PRO A 108 7.96 -20.22 -12.08
C PRO A 108 6.83 -21.21 -12.29
N ARG A 109 5.64 -20.74 -12.70
CA ARG A 109 4.49 -21.59 -12.97
C ARG A 109 4.73 -22.51 -14.18
N PHE A 110 5.25 -22.00 -15.28
CA PHE A 110 5.58 -22.82 -16.47
C PHE A 110 6.81 -23.71 -16.25
N THR A 111 7.72 -23.31 -15.38
CA THR A 111 8.90 -24.12 -15.02
C THR A 111 8.64 -25.10 -13.87
N CYS A 112 7.40 -25.19 -13.40
CA CYS A 112 6.94 -26.09 -12.34
C CYS A 112 7.79 -25.98 -11.05
N LYS A 113 8.18 -24.75 -10.67
CA LYS A 113 8.94 -24.44 -9.44
C LYS A 113 8.04 -23.75 -8.41
N ALA A 114 7.26 -24.55 -7.68
CA ALA A 114 6.27 -24.08 -6.70
C ALA A 114 6.87 -23.19 -5.59
N HIS A 115 8.04 -23.53 -5.06
CA HIS A 115 8.64 -22.76 -3.96
C HIS A 115 9.03 -21.33 -4.37
N GLN A 116 9.56 -21.17 -5.60
CA GLN A 116 9.92 -19.84 -6.12
C GLN A 116 8.66 -19.00 -6.41
N GLU A 117 7.60 -19.64 -6.89
CA GLU A 117 6.29 -19.01 -7.10
C GLU A 117 5.77 -18.36 -5.81
N ASP A 118 5.83 -19.11 -4.70
CA ASP A 118 5.31 -18.66 -3.40
C ASP A 118 6.10 -17.47 -2.84
N HIS A 119 7.44 -17.50 -2.92
CA HIS A 119 8.29 -16.38 -2.50
C HIS A 119 7.97 -15.10 -3.27
N LEU A 120 7.93 -15.18 -4.61
CA LEU A 120 7.64 -14.02 -5.45
C LEU A 120 6.25 -13.44 -5.18
N ALA A 121 5.26 -14.30 -4.93
CA ALA A 121 3.90 -13.89 -4.63
C ALA A 121 3.78 -13.16 -3.28
N ILE A 122 4.48 -13.64 -2.25
CA ILE A 122 4.52 -12.98 -0.94
C ILE A 122 5.11 -11.57 -1.07
N PHE A 123 6.22 -11.44 -1.79
CA PHE A 123 6.80 -10.12 -2.05
C PHE A 123 5.86 -9.21 -2.83
N ALA A 124 5.17 -9.72 -3.84
CA ALA A 124 4.19 -8.95 -4.59
C ALA A 124 3.04 -8.45 -3.69
N LEU A 125 2.54 -9.28 -2.78
CA LEU A 125 1.46 -8.92 -1.86
C LEU A 125 1.88 -7.81 -0.87
N ILE A 126 3.05 -7.97 -0.25
CA ILE A 126 3.60 -6.98 0.70
C ILE A 126 3.79 -5.62 0.01
N MET A 127 4.24 -5.62 -1.24
CA MET A 127 4.41 -4.40 -2.03
C MET A 127 3.08 -3.76 -2.47
N ALA A 128 2.02 -4.55 -2.66
CA ALA A 128 0.70 -4.03 -3.06
C ALA A 128 -0.05 -3.35 -1.92
N TRP A 129 0.04 -3.88 -0.69
CA TRP A 129 -0.83 -3.46 0.42
C TRP A 129 -0.74 -1.96 0.78
N PRO A 130 0.47 -1.34 0.85
CA PRO A 130 0.61 0.08 1.16
C PRO A 130 -0.14 1.00 0.18
N TYR A 131 -0.37 0.56 -1.05
CA TYR A 131 -1.12 1.32 -2.05
C TYR A 131 -2.59 1.53 -1.65
N SER A 132 -3.16 0.63 -0.83
CA SER A 132 -4.55 0.75 -0.35
C SER A 132 -4.82 2.07 0.39
N LEU A 133 -3.82 2.60 1.10
CA LEU A 133 -3.91 3.87 1.81
C LEU A 133 -4.21 5.04 0.87
N THR A 134 -3.82 4.96 -0.40
CA THR A 134 -4.10 6.02 -1.37
C THR A 134 -5.60 6.19 -1.65
N PHE A 135 -6.40 5.12 -1.54
CA PHE A 135 -7.86 5.21 -1.69
C PHE A 135 -8.51 5.95 -0.52
N CYS A 136 -7.90 5.89 0.68
CA CYS A 136 -8.38 6.62 1.84
C CYS A 136 -8.22 8.15 1.71
N ARG A 137 -7.47 8.65 0.72
CA ARG A 137 -7.29 10.09 0.46
C ARG A 137 -8.59 10.83 0.12
N GLY A 138 -9.60 10.12 -0.39
CA GLY A 138 -10.88 10.72 -0.78
C GLY A 138 -11.73 11.17 0.42
N PHE A 139 -11.53 10.58 1.59
CA PHE A 139 -12.33 10.88 2.78
C PHE A 139 -11.86 12.17 3.46
N ALA A 140 -12.81 13.04 3.85
CA ALA A 140 -12.52 14.31 4.51
C ALA A 140 -11.80 14.15 5.85
N LEU A 141 -12.18 13.12 6.62
CA LEU A 141 -11.57 12.83 7.91
C LEU A 141 -10.18 12.19 7.76
N VAL A 142 -10.04 11.17 6.90
CA VAL A 142 -8.84 10.31 6.84
C VAL A 142 -7.77 10.84 5.86
N GLY A 143 -8.18 11.62 4.85
CA GLY A 143 -7.31 12.05 3.76
C GLY A 143 -6.08 12.85 4.21
N PRO A 144 -6.22 13.89 5.06
CA PRO A 144 -5.07 14.62 5.61
C PRO A 144 -4.09 13.72 6.37
N PHE A 145 -4.58 12.79 7.19
CA PHE A 145 -3.73 11.86 7.94
C PHE A 145 -2.90 10.97 7.02
N VAL A 146 -3.50 10.44 5.94
CA VAL A 146 -2.78 9.62 4.96
C VAL A 146 -1.70 10.42 4.25
N VAL A 147 -1.96 11.68 3.90
CA VAL A 147 -0.95 12.55 3.26
C VAL A 147 0.20 12.83 4.20
N MET A 148 -0.09 13.03 5.48
CA MET A 148 0.92 13.22 6.51
C MET A 148 1.81 11.97 6.65
N ILE A 149 1.23 10.78 6.75
CA ILE A 149 1.97 9.51 6.77
C ILE A 149 2.81 9.35 5.49
N TYR A 150 2.25 9.68 4.33
CA TYR A 150 3.00 9.64 3.07
C TYR A 150 4.20 10.61 3.06
N GLN A 151 4.04 11.81 3.62
CA GLN A 151 5.10 12.81 3.70
C GLN A 151 6.23 12.34 4.62
N MET A 152 5.87 11.73 5.75
CA MET A 152 6.81 11.07 6.66
C MET A 152 7.52 9.90 5.95
N LEU A 153 6.78 9.01 5.29
CA LEU A 153 7.37 7.87 4.58
C LEU A 153 8.31 8.29 3.45
N LYS A 154 8.00 9.35 2.70
CA LYS A 154 8.83 9.78 1.56
C LYS A 154 10.10 10.52 1.97
N ARG A 155 9.99 11.43 2.95
CA ARG A 155 11.09 12.34 3.31
C ARG A 155 11.93 11.79 4.46
N ASP A 156 11.29 11.14 5.42
CA ASP A 156 11.86 10.90 6.75
C ASP A 156 12.34 9.43 6.90
N PHE A 157 11.73 8.51 6.16
CA PHE A 157 12.05 7.07 6.20
C PHE A 157 13.51 6.72 5.88
N ILE A 158 14.14 7.40 4.91
CA ILE A 158 15.53 7.09 4.54
C ILE A 158 16.49 7.46 5.68
N ILE A 159 16.29 8.61 6.31
CA ILE A 159 17.13 9.05 7.43
C ILE A 159 16.96 8.08 8.61
N PHE A 160 15.71 7.73 8.90
CA PHE A 160 15.38 6.73 9.90
C PHE A 160 16.05 5.38 9.63
N PHE A 161 15.92 4.87 8.40
CA PHE A 161 16.50 3.61 7.98
C PHE A 161 18.02 3.63 8.08
N VAL A 162 18.69 4.71 7.67
CA VAL A 162 20.15 4.83 7.77
C VAL A 162 20.61 4.81 9.22
N ILE A 163 19.96 5.56 10.11
CA ILE A 163 20.30 5.55 11.54
C ILE A 163 20.11 4.14 12.12
N TYR A 164 18.98 3.50 11.83
CA TYR A 164 18.72 2.12 12.24
C TYR A 164 19.79 1.15 11.74
N MET A 165 20.18 1.22 10.47
CA MET A 165 21.22 0.37 9.90
C MET A 165 22.59 0.57 10.56
N ILE A 166 22.96 1.81 10.94
CA ILE A 166 24.19 2.08 11.69
C ILE A 166 24.17 1.34 13.04
N PHE A 167 23.05 1.37 13.75
CA PHE A 167 22.89 0.65 15.02
C PHE A 167 22.93 -0.87 14.84
N VAL A 168 22.18 -1.42 13.87
CA VAL A 168 22.18 -2.85 13.59
C VAL A 168 23.59 -3.32 13.23
N ILE A 169 24.32 -2.57 12.41
CA ILE A 169 25.72 -2.90 12.09
C ILE A 169 26.56 -2.87 13.36
N GLY A 170 26.51 -1.80 14.17
CA GLY A 170 27.28 -1.69 15.40
C GLY A 170 27.03 -2.84 16.40
N PHE A 171 25.77 -3.17 16.66
CA PHE A 171 25.41 -4.29 17.53
C PHE A 171 25.73 -5.65 16.90
N SER A 172 25.61 -5.80 15.57
CA SER A 172 25.94 -7.07 14.90
C SER A 172 27.42 -7.41 15.04
N GLN A 173 28.29 -6.39 14.99
CA GLN A 173 29.73 -6.57 15.21
C GLN A 173 30.03 -6.88 16.68
N ALA A 174 29.31 -6.26 17.63
CA ALA A 174 29.46 -6.58 19.05
C ALA A 174 29.10 -8.04 19.34
N MET A 175 27.98 -8.53 18.79
CA MET A 175 27.57 -9.93 18.93
C MET A 175 28.53 -10.91 18.22
N PHE A 176 29.02 -10.54 17.04
CA PHE A 176 30.04 -11.33 16.34
C PHE A 176 31.30 -11.52 17.21
N LEU A 177 31.76 -10.48 17.90
CA LEU A 177 32.92 -10.58 18.80
C LEU A 177 32.65 -11.44 20.04
N VAL A 178 31.45 -11.33 20.63
CA VAL A 178 31.05 -12.17 21.78
C VAL A 178 30.99 -13.63 21.37
N MET A 179 30.42 -13.94 20.19
CA MET A 179 30.32 -15.32 19.72
C MET A 179 31.67 -15.93 19.36
N MET A 180 32.59 -15.13 18.79
CA MET A 180 33.96 -15.59 18.54
C MET A 180 34.75 -15.92 19.82
N GLY A 181 34.31 -15.42 20.98
CA GLY A 181 34.93 -15.74 22.27
C GLY A 181 34.46 -17.06 22.88
N TYR A 182 33.45 -17.73 22.31
CA TYR A 182 32.88 -18.96 22.83
C TYR A 182 33.40 -20.18 22.04
N ASP A 183 34.32 -20.95 22.64
CA ASP A 183 35.01 -22.09 22.01
C ASP A 183 34.21 -23.41 22.17
N ASP A 184 32.97 -23.43 21.70
CA ASP A 184 32.18 -24.66 21.61
C ASP A 184 31.95 -25.00 20.13
N ARG A 185 32.36 -26.19 19.69
CA ARG A 185 32.29 -26.59 18.27
C ARG A 185 30.86 -26.85 17.78
N THR A 186 29.90 -26.86 18.68
CA THR A 186 28.45 -26.95 18.37
C THR A 186 27.85 -25.62 17.90
N VAL A 187 28.60 -24.52 18.05
CA VAL A 187 28.21 -23.14 17.71
C VAL A 187 28.64 -22.73 16.28
N GLU A 188 29.40 -23.56 15.56
CA GLU A 188 29.87 -23.22 14.20
C GLU A 188 28.72 -22.99 13.19
N ASP A 189 27.52 -23.52 13.45
CA ASP A 189 26.31 -23.29 12.64
C ASP A 189 25.55 -21.99 13.00
N ASN A 190 26.00 -21.24 14.01
CA ASN A 190 25.30 -20.04 14.45
C ASN A 190 25.43 -18.90 13.42
N LEU A 191 24.28 -18.25 13.17
CA LEU A 191 24.15 -17.13 12.25
C LEU A 191 25.13 -15.97 12.57
N PHE A 192 25.66 -15.93 13.80
CA PHE A 192 26.57 -14.92 14.31
C PHE A 192 28.04 -15.11 13.92
N THR A 193 28.43 -16.23 13.29
CA THR A 193 29.83 -16.53 12.95
C THR A 193 30.31 -15.85 11.66
N ARG A 194 29.42 -15.27 10.83
CA ARG A 194 29.81 -14.43 9.67
C ARG A 194 29.35 -13.00 9.91
N TRP A 195 30.23 -12.05 9.60
CA TRP A 195 30.01 -10.60 9.85
C TRP A 195 28.72 -10.04 9.24
N PHE A 196 28.30 -10.55 8.06
CA PHE A 196 27.06 -10.13 7.40
C PHE A 196 25.83 -10.89 7.92
N SER A 197 25.98 -12.18 8.25
CA SER A 197 24.87 -12.98 8.78
C SER A 197 24.55 -12.63 10.24
N ALA A 198 25.51 -12.10 11.00
CA ALA A 198 25.28 -11.59 12.36
C ALA A 198 24.23 -10.48 12.40
N GLY A 199 24.12 -9.66 11.34
CA GLY A 199 23.05 -8.66 11.22
C GLY A 199 21.66 -9.29 11.10
N LEU A 200 21.52 -10.36 10.30
CA LEU A 200 20.28 -11.14 10.23
C LEU A 200 20.02 -11.89 11.53
N GLY A 201 21.08 -12.36 12.20
CA GLY A 201 21.02 -13.08 13.46
C GLY A 201 20.43 -12.19 14.55
N LEU A 202 20.82 -10.92 14.60
CA LEU A 202 20.21 -9.94 15.51
C LEU A 202 18.73 -9.70 15.24
N VAL A 203 18.33 -9.68 13.97
CA VAL A 203 16.92 -9.50 13.60
C VAL A 203 16.12 -10.75 14.00
N ILE A 204 16.66 -11.95 13.81
CA ILE A 204 16.04 -13.21 14.21
C ILE A 204 15.99 -13.33 15.74
N LEU A 205 17.06 -12.92 16.44
CA LEU A 205 17.10 -12.81 17.89
C LEU A 205 16.03 -11.84 18.43
N SER A 206 15.61 -10.86 17.63
CA SER A 206 14.46 -10.01 17.97
C SER A 206 13.10 -10.70 17.93
N LEU A 207 13.01 -11.85 17.25
CA LEU A 207 11.81 -12.66 17.17
C LEU A 207 11.65 -13.61 18.37
N GLY A 208 12.63 -13.67 19.28
CA GLY A 208 12.46 -14.25 20.61
C GLY A 208 13.14 -15.59 20.88
N GLU A 209 14.01 -16.07 19.99
CA GLU A 209 14.79 -17.30 20.22
C GLU A 209 16.08 -16.96 20.98
N TYR A 210 16.09 -17.18 22.30
CA TYR A 210 17.27 -16.97 23.16
C TYR A 210 17.73 -18.28 23.78
N GLU A 211 19.02 -18.59 23.70
CA GLU A 211 19.61 -19.72 24.40
C GLU A 211 20.38 -19.28 25.66
N ASN A 212 21.03 -18.10 25.62
CA ASN A 212 21.92 -17.66 26.69
C ASN A 212 21.51 -16.33 27.36
N LEU A 213 21.82 -16.19 28.66
CA LEU A 213 21.56 -14.96 29.43
C LEU A 213 22.30 -13.73 28.89
N TYR A 214 23.51 -13.90 28.34
CA TYR A 214 24.28 -12.79 27.76
C TYR A 214 23.64 -12.25 26.48
N GLU A 215 23.09 -13.13 25.64
CA GLU A 215 22.31 -12.75 24.46
C GLU A 215 21.06 -12.00 24.87
N GLN A 216 20.39 -12.44 25.94
CA GLN A 216 19.19 -11.80 26.46
C GLN A 216 19.46 -10.37 26.97
N ILE A 217 20.57 -10.14 27.69
CA ILE A 217 20.94 -8.81 28.20
C ILE A 217 21.36 -7.88 27.06
N MET A 218 22.20 -8.36 26.13
CA MET A 218 22.59 -7.58 24.95
C MET A 218 21.40 -7.25 24.06
N PHE A 219 20.46 -8.19 23.90
CA PHE A 219 19.22 -7.96 23.19
C PHE A 219 18.33 -6.93 23.88
N PHE A 220 18.15 -7.04 25.20
CA PHE A 220 17.35 -6.08 25.96
C PHE A 220 17.92 -4.66 25.86
N LEU A 221 19.25 -4.53 25.92
CA LEU A 221 19.95 -3.27 25.72
C LEU A 221 19.78 -2.74 24.29
N PHE A 222 19.89 -3.60 23.28
CA PHE A 222 19.63 -3.26 21.87
C PHE A 222 18.20 -2.77 21.67
N MET A 223 17.21 -3.45 22.25
CA MET A 223 15.80 -3.07 22.14
C MET A 223 15.53 -1.71 22.80
N ILE A 224 16.07 -1.47 23.99
CA ILE A 224 15.86 -0.19 24.69
C ILE A 224 16.57 0.94 23.95
N LEU A 225 17.85 0.79 23.59
CA LEU A 225 18.59 1.84 22.89
C LEU A 225 17.99 2.09 21.50
N GLY A 226 17.71 1.03 20.76
CA GLY A 226 17.03 1.09 19.47
C GLY A 226 15.69 1.81 19.58
N ALA A 227 14.82 1.41 20.50
CA ALA A 227 13.53 2.05 20.71
C ALA A 227 13.67 3.53 21.10
N LEU A 228 14.55 3.88 22.05
CA LEU A 228 14.75 5.27 22.48
C LEU A 228 15.24 6.17 21.34
N LEU A 229 16.17 5.68 20.51
CA LEU A 229 16.74 6.44 19.40
C LEU A 229 15.75 6.60 18.25
N ILE A 230 15.06 5.51 17.91
CA ILE A 230 13.98 5.49 16.91
C ILE A 230 12.89 6.49 17.33
N VAL A 231 12.43 6.41 18.57
CA VAL A 231 11.36 7.26 19.10
C VAL A 231 11.79 8.73 19.16
N ASN A 232 13.01 9.04 19.62
CA ASN A 232 13.47 10.42 19.74
C ASN A 232 13.60 11.12 18.37
N MET A 233 14.11 10.41 17.35
CA MET A 233 14.21 10.96 15.99
C MET A 233 12.84 10.99 15.28
N LEU A 234 12.01 9.98 15.51
CA LEU A 234 10.66 9.88 14.94
C LEU A 234 9.75 10.99 15.46
N ILE A 235 9.76 11.27 16.77
CA ILE A 235 8.94 12.34 17.38
C ILE A 235 9.37 13.71 16.85
N ALA A 236 10.67 13.98 16.75
CA ALA A 236 11.18 15.27 16.29
C ALA A 236 10.78 15.56 14.83
N MET A 237 10.87 14.55 13.96
CA MET A 237 10.56 14.72 12.54
C MET A 237 9.06 14.67 12.26
N MET A 238 8.35 13.73 12.90
CA MET A 238 6.90 13.63 12.77
C MET A 238 6.19 14.85 13.36
N GLY A 239 6.68 15.38 14.48
CA GLY A 239 6.14 16.59 15.13
C GLY A 239 6.26 17.84 14.25
N ASN A 240 7.42 18.06 13.61
CA ASN A 240 7.63 19.23 12.76
C ASN A 240 6.83 19.14 11.45
N THR A 241 6.74 17.93 10.85
CA THR A 241 5.91 17.70 9.67
C THR A 241 4.41 17.77 9.99
N TYR A 242 3.98 17.27 11.16
CA TYR A 242 2.60 17.37 11.64
C TYR A 242 2.20 18.83 11.78
N LEU A 243 2.99 19.65 12.48
CA LEU A 243 2.66 21.06 12.69
C LEU A 243 2.54 21.81 11.36
N LYS A 244 3.48 21.58 10.43
CA LYS A 244 3.48 22.21 9.10
C LYS A 244 2.28 21.79 8.23
N VAL A 245 1.79 20.56 8.36
CA VAL A 245 0.65 20.05 7.58
C VAL A 245 -0.69 20.38 8.24
N ALA A 246 -0.77 20.32 9.57
CA ALA A 246 -1.96 20.67 10.34
C ALA A 246 -2.31 22.16 10.23
N GLU A 247 -1.32 23.04 10.14
CA GLU A 247 -1.51 24.48 9.94
C GLU A 247 -2.11 24.82 8.56
N THR A 248 -1.99 23.92 7.58
CA THR A 248 -2.67 24.07 6.28
C THR A 248 -4.11 23.58 6.35
N GLU A 249 -5.01 24.38 6.94
CA GLU A 249 -6.46 24.09 7.12
C GLU A 249 -7.20 23.58 5.87
N LYS A 250 -6.65 23.77 4.66
CA LYS A 250 -7.25 23.40 3.37
C LYS A 250 -6.58 22.23 2.65
N GLU A 251 -5.68 21.47 3.28
CA GLU A 251 -4.96 20.39 2.60
C GLU A 251 -5.92 19.33 2.01
N TRP A 252 -7.00 18.98 2.72
CA TRP A 252 -8.01 18.07 2.17
C TRP A 252 -8.62 18.60 0.86
N THR A 253 -9.04 19.88 0.81
CA THR A 253 -9.64 20.45 -0.41
C THR A 253 -8.66 20.47 -1.58
N ARG A 254 -7.37 20.71 -1.32
CA ARG A 254 -6.30 20.63 -2.33
C ARG A 254 -6.17 19.21 -2.87
N GLN A 255 -6.23 18.20 -2.01
CA GLN A 255 -6.13 16.80 -2.42
C GLN A 255 -7.36 16.36 -3.21
N TRP A 256 -8.55 16.74 -2.75
CA TRP A 256 -9.80 16.49 -3.45
C TRP A 256 -9.77 17.10 -4.86
N ALA A 257 -9.35 18.37 -4.99
CA ALA A 257 -9.20 19.02 -6.29
C ALA A 257 -8.19 18.30 -7.21
N ARG A 258 -7.06 17.82 -6.68
CA ARG A 258 -6.09 17.03 -7.45
C ARG A 258 -6.67 15.71 -7.95
N ILE A 259 -7.42 15.00 -7.11
CA ILE A 259 -8.09 13.75 -7.49
C ILE A 259 -9.11 14.04 -8.59
N VAL A 260 -9.97 15.05 -8.42
CA VAL A 260 -10.97 15.44 -9.42
C VAL A 260 -10.30 15.77 -10.76
N LEU A 261 -9.24 16.59 -10.77
CA LEU A 261 -8.51 16.92 -12.00
C LEU A 261 -7.85 15.70 -12.64
N ALA A 262 -7.30 14.79 -11.85
CA ALA A 262 -6.71 13.54 -12.36
C ALA A 262 -7.78 12.61 -12.95
N THR A 263 -8.94 12.49 -12.29
CA THR A 263 -10.09 11.74 -12.79
C THR A 263 -10.66 12.37 -14.05
N GLU A 264 -10.75 13.70 -14.11
CA GLU A 264 -11.22 14.41 -15.29
C GLU A 264 -10.31 14.14 -16.50
N ARG A 265 -9.00 14.08 -16.27
CA ARG A 265 -8.01 13.72 -17.30
C ARG A 265 -8.18 12.29 -17.85
N MET A 266 -8.90 11.41 -17.18
CA MET A 266 -9.22 10.07 -17.67
C MET A 266 -10.46 10.04 -18.58
N LEU A 267 -11.31 11.08 -18.54
CA LEU A 267 -12.51 11.19 -19.38
C LEU A 267 -12.15 11.57 -20.83
N THR A 268 -12.98 11.15 -21.79
CA THR A 268 -12.87 11.58 -23.19
C THR A 268 -13.26 13.06 -23.35
N PRO A 269 -12.74 13.78 -24.37
CA PRO A 269 -13.05 15.20 -24.57
C PRO A 269 -14.56 15.50 -24.67
N LYS A 270 -15.35 14.58 -25.25
CA LYS A 270 -16.81 14.70 -25.36
C LYS A 270 -17.49 14.65 -23.99
N GLN A 271 -17.05 13.76 -23.11
CA GLN A 271 -17.58 13.65 -21.74
C GLN A 271 -17.20 14.85 -20.87
N ARG A 272 -15.98 15.39 -21.02
CA ARG A 272 -15.57 16.62 -20.33
C ARG A 272 -16.42 17.82 -20.71
N LEU A 273 -16.68 18.00 -22.01
CA LEU A 273 -17.58 19.05 -22.49
C LEU A 273 -19.00 18.88 -21.94
N ALA A 274 -19.51 17.64 -21.85
CA ALA A 274 -20.81 17.37 -21.25
C ALA A 274 -20.83 17.75 -19.76
N ALA A 275 -19.81 17.35 -18.99
CA ALA A 275 -19.67 17.72 -17.58
C ALA A 275 -19.56 19.25 -17.40
N GLN A 276 -18.77 19.93 -18.24
CA GLN A 276 -18.63 21.39 -18.24
C GLN A 276 -19.97 22.10 -18.38
N LYS A 277 -20.85 21.59 -19.25
CA LYS A 277 -22.18 22.17 -19.48
C LYS A 277 -23.11 22.07 -18.28
N VAL A 278 -22.91 21.10 -17.38
CA VAL A 278 -23.76 20.90 -16.19
C VAL A 278 -23.56 22.01 -15.17
N TYR A 279 -22.33 22.46 -14.94
CA TYR A 279 -22.02 23.49 -13.95
C TYR A 279 -21.84 24.90 -14.54
N SER A 280 -21.82 25.05 -15.87
CA SER A 280 -21.67 26.36 -16.53
C SER A 280 -22.93 26.80 -17.26
N GLN A 281 -23.35 28.04 -17.01
CA GLN A 281 -24.48 28.67 -17.69
C GLN A 281 -23.99 29.60 -18.79
N SER A 282 -24.70 29.67 -19.91
CA SER A 282 -24.40 30.65 -20.96
C SER A 282 -24.81 32.05 -20.50
N LEU A 283 -23.87 33.00 -20.57
CA LEU A 283 -24.05 34.39 -20.23
C LEU A 283 -24.33 35.20 -21.52
N GLY A 284 -25.52 35.79 -21.59
CA GLY A 284 -25.92 36.69 -22.66
C GLY A 284 -26.05 36.04 -24.06
N SER A 285 -26.21 36.90 -25.06
CA SER A 285 -26.31 36.52 -26.49
C SER A 285 -24.97 36.11 -27.12
N SER A 286 -23.85 36.33 -26.41
CA SER A 286 -22.49 36.10 -26.90
C SER A 286 -22.01 34.65 -26.73
N GLY A 287 -22.79 33.79 -26.05
CA GLY A 287 -22.48 32.37 -25.90
C GLY A 287 -21.32 32.04 -24.94
N GLU A 288 -20.72 33.03 -24.28
CA GLU A 288 -19.72 32.81 -23.23
C GLU A 288 -20.35 32.03 -22.07
N ARG A 289 -19.63 31.09 -21.46
CA ARG A 289 -20.14 30.30 -20.35
C ARG A 289 -19.50 30.75 -19.05
N ALA A 290 -20.31 31.05 -18.04
CA ALA A 290 -19.88 31.48 -16.72
C ALA A 290 -20.36 30.50 -15.64
N LEU A 291 -19.58 30.39 -14.57
CA LEU A 291 -19.94 29.66 -13.35
C LEU A 291 -20.47 30.65 -12.33
N ILE A 292 -21.76 30.55 -12.01
CA ILE A 292 -22.40 31.44 -11.04
C ILE A 292 -22.17 30.87 -9.64
N MET A 293 -21.39 31.58 -8.82
CA MET A 293 -21.16 31.24 -7.42
C MET A 293 -21.91 32.23 -6.53
N ARG A 294 -22.68 31.72 -5.56
CA ARG A 294 -23.25 32.55 -4.51
C ARG A 294 -22.26 32.62 -3.35
N LEU A 295 -21.56 33.74 -3.23
CA LEU A 295 -20.68 33.99 -2.09
C LEU A 295 -21.54 34.40 -0.88
N ARG A 296 -21.40 33.69 0.23
CA ARG A 296 -22.00 34.07 1.51
C ARG A 296 -20.94 34.80 2.33
N ASN A 297 -21.00 36.12 2.37
CA ASN A 297 -20.14 36.91 3.25
C ASN A 297 -20.65 36.80 4.68
N HIS A 298 -19.79 36.36 5.59
CA HIS A 298 -20.12 36.21 7.01
C HIS A 298 -20.18 37.55 7.76
N GLU A 299 -19.61 38.62 7.20
CA GLU A 299 -19.57 39.98 7.78
C GLU A 299 -20.95 40.67 7.80
N ASN A 300 -21.88 40.25 6.94
CA ASN A 300 -23.18 40.93 6.80
C ASN A 300 -24.20 40.60 7.91
N HIS A 301 -23.89 39.66 8.79
CA HIS A 301 -24.74 39.33 9.94
C HIS A 301 -24.63 40.34 11.09
N GLU A 302 -23.52 41.07 11.21
CA GLU A 302 -23.38 42.12 12.24
C GLU A 302 -24.06 43.44 11.83
N GLN A 303 -24.06 43.78 10.54
CA GLN A 303 -24.75 44.99 10.05
C GLN A 303 -26.28 44.87 10.04
N SER A 304 -26.82 43.64 10.07
CA SER A 304 -28.27 43.43 10.11
C SER A 304 -28.88 43.53 11.52
N GLN A 305 -28.05 43.58 12.59
CA GLN A 305 -28.54 43.70 13.97
C GLN A 305 -28.36 45.09 14.60
N VAL A 306 -27.79 46.09 13.90
CA VAL A 306 -27.49 47.42 14.47
C VAL A 306 -28.16 48.60 13.76
N SER A 307 -29.21 48.37 12.95
CA SER A 307 -30.08 49.46 12.48
C SER A 307 -31.40 49.48 13.24
N ASN A 308 -31.35 49.96 14.49
CA ASN A 308 -32.53 50.34 15.28
C ASN A 308 -33.05 51.71 14.81
N ASP A 309 -33.44 51.80 13.54
CA ASP A 309 -34.07 53.00 12.98
C ASP A 309 -35.61 52.83 13.06
N PRO A 310 -36.34 53.62 13.88
CA PRO A 310 -37.77 53.41 14.15
C PRO A 310 -38.67 53.49 12.90
N LYS A 311 -38.16 54.02 11.78
CA LYS A 311 -38.88 54.10 10.51
C LYS A 311 -38.97 52.76 9.76
N GLN A 312 -38.09 51.79 10.02
CA GLN A 312 -38.10 50.48 9.34
C GLN A 312 -39.07 49.48 9.99
N GLN A 313 -39.29 49.57 11.30
CA GLN A 313 -40.24 48.70 12.03
C GLN A 313 -41.70 48.91 11.60
N ALA A 314 -42.07 50.12 11.13
CA ALA A 314 -43.43 50.41 10.67
C ALA A 314 -43.80 49.69 9.35
N LYS A 315 -42.82 49.40 8.49
CA LYS A 315 -43.05 48.65 7.24
C LYS A 315 -43.04 47.13 7.43
N ALA A 316 -42.40 46.62 8.48
CA ALA A 316 -42.25 45.19 8.72
C ALA A 316 -43.50 44.54 9.37
N LYS A 317 -44.37 45.31 10.05
CA LYS A 317 -45.57 44.75 10.70
C LYS A 317 -46.67 44.24 9.76
N THR A 318 -46.61 44.51 8.45
CA THR A 318 -47.68 44.15 7.51
C THR A 318 -47.49 42.78 6.82
N LYS A 319 -46.38 42.07 7.06
CA LYS A 319 -46.16 40.72 6.49
C LYS A 319 -45.77 39.71 7.57
N ASN A 320 -46.71 39.40 8.45
CA ASN A 320 -46.64 38.22 9.29
C ASN A 320 -47.16 37.01 8.50
N SER A 321 -46.25 36.20 7.95
CA SER A 321 -46.50 34.78 7.72
C SER A 321 -45.43 33.99 8.47
N ILE A 322 -45.91 33.16 9.40
CA ILE A 322 -45.16 32.34 10.34
C ILE A 322 -44.00 31.57 9.65
N PRO A 323 -42.76 31.61 10.17
CA PRO A 323 -41.69 30.78 9.63
C PRO A 323 -41.85 29.34 10.13
N THR A 324 -42.08 28.40 9.21
CA THR A 324 -41.92 26.97 9.49
C THR A 324 -40.43 26.62 9.56
N PRO A 325 -39.98 25.76 10.50
CA PRO A 325 -38.59 25.35 10.56
C PRO A 325 -38.25 24.47 9.35
N ARG A 326 -37.27 24.88 8.53
CA ARG A 326 -36.85 24.10 7.36
C ARG A 326 -35.74 23.13 7.78
N LYS A 327 -36.01 21.84 7.59
CA LYS A 327 -35.07 20.73 7.76
C LYS A 327 -33.91 20.85 6.78
N ASP A 328 -32.70 20.79 7.32
CA ASP A 328 -31.49 20.54 6.58
C ASP A 328 -31.43 19.03 6.26
N TYR A 329 -30.77 18.64 5.16
CA TYR A 329 -30.68 17.28 4.60
C TYR A 329 -31.84 16.85 3.70
N ASP A 330 -31.83 17.30 2.44
CA ASP A 330 -32.47 16.58 1.32
C ASP A 330 -31.68 16.84 0.03
N TRP A 331 -30.70 15.97 -0.24
CA TRP A 331 -29.99 15.88 -1.54
C TRP A 331 -30.32 14.60 -2.31
N LEU A 332 -31.46 13.96 -2.01
CA LEU A 332 -31.99 12.88 -2.84
C LEU A 332 -33.21 13.40 -3.60
N GLY A 333 -32.96 13.80 -4.85
CA GLY A 333 -34.02 14.12 -5.79
C GLY A 333 -34.88 12.89 -6.04
N THR A 334 -36.17 12.96 -5.68
CA THR A 334 -37.20 12.12 -6.29
C THR A 334 -37.74 12.88 -7.50
N ASN A 335 -37.41 12.38 -8.69
CA ASN A 335 -38.01 12.81 -9.94
C ASN A 335 -39.52 12.50 -9.92
N LYS A 336 -40.32 13.46 -10.36
CA LYS A 336 -41.54 13.23 -11.13
C LYS A 336 -41.50 14.11 -12.36
#